data_AF-A0A016TY26-F1
#
_entry.id   AF-A0A016TY26-F1
#
_cell.length_a   1.000
_cell.length_b   1.000
_cell.length_c   1.000
_cell.angle_alpha   90.00
_cell.angle_beta   90.00
_cell.angle_gamma   90.00
#
_symmetry.space_group_name_H-M   'P 1'
#
loop_
_entity.id
_entity.type
_entity.pdbx_description
1 polymer ?
#
loop_
_entity_poly.entity_id
_entity_poly.type
_entity_poly.pdbx_seq_one_letter_code
_entity_poly.pdbx_strand_id
1 'polypeptide(L)'
;MSDSHLATLRLPPFGLIGNADGGSYSGEIDHTGFLSDNIGSLFLNTDFSDVVFVVDGEKFPAHKVLLAARSEYFRAMLYGGLKESDEGEIVLEETNVFAFRILLRAMEGEVKSGLEVNKR
;
A
#
# COMPACT_ATOMS: atom_id res chain seq x y z
N MET A 1 -47.75 12.30 2.36
CA MET A 1 -47.62 10.89 2.00
C MET A 1 -46.14 10.64 1.80
N SER A 2 -45.53 9.91 2.73
CA SER A 2 -44.09 9.72 2.91
C SER A 2 -43.53 8.72 1.90
N ASP A 3 -42.45 9.09 1.21
CA ASP A 3 -41.67 8.20 0.34
C ASP A 3 -40.94 7.14 1.16
N SER A 4 -41.26 5.88 0.91
CA SER A 4 -40.61 4.70 1.48
C SER A 4 -39.95 3.90 0.36
N HIS A 5 -38.71 4.26 -0.01
CA HIS A 5 -37.93 3.54 -1.03
C HIS A 5 -36.47 3.27 -0.64
N LEU A 6 -36.14 3.20 0.65
CA LEU A 6 -34.81 2.74 1.10
C LEU A 6 -34.90 1.46 1.92
N ALA A 7 -35.38 0.38 1.28
CA ALA A 7 -35.25 -0.96 1.81
C ALA A 7 -33.87 -1.55 1.46
N THR A 8 -33.06 -1.75 2.49
CA THR A 8 -32.10 -2.85 2.63
C THR A 8 -30.76 -2.73 1.89
N LEU A 9 -29.86 -1.86 2.38
CA LEU A 9 -28.43 -2.15 2.33
C LEU A 9 -28.12 -3.21 3.40
N ARG A 10 -28.04 -4.47 2.98
CA ARG A 10 -27.66 -5.59 3.85
C ARG A 10 -26.15 -5.52 4.10
N LEU A 11 -25.74 -4.86 5.18
CA LEU A 11 -24.35 -4.89 5.65
C LEU A 11 -23.95 -6.34 6.02
N PRO A 12 -22.70 -6.77 5.75
CA PRO A 12 -22.23 -8.10 6.13
C PRO A 12 -22.16 -8.22 7.66
N PRO A 13 -22.15 -9.46 8.21
CA PRO A 13 -22.24 -9.69 9.65
C PRO A 13 -20.88 -9.36 10.29
N PHE A 14 -20.63 -8.08 10.56
CA PHE A 14 -19.51 -7.68 11.38
C PHE A 14 -19.83 -8.04 12.83
N GLY A 15 -19.02 -8.94 13.40
CA GLY A 15 -19.19 -9.46 14.76
C GLY A 15 -19.19 -8.34 15.79
N LEU A 16 -20.30 -8.19 16.50
CA LEU A 16 -20.41 -7.41 17.73
C LEU A 16 -19.68 -8.17 18.85
N ILE A 17 -18.53 -7.66 19.30
CA ILE A 17 -17.97 -8.03 20.61
C ILE A 17 -18.61 -7.10 21.63
N GLY A 18 -19.66 -7.55 22.30
CA GLY A 18 -20.31 -6.82 23.38
C GLY A 18 -19.92 -7.36 24.75
N ASN A 19 -19.21 -6.57 25.56
CA ASN A 19 -19.17 -6.76 27.00
C ASN A 19 -20.29 -5.93 27.63
N ALA A 20 -20.98 -6.54 28.60
CA ALA A 20 -22.17 -5.99 29.26
C ALA A 20 -21.80 -5.07 30.42
N ASP A 21 -21.26 -3.89 30.10
CA ASP A 21 -21.09 -2.80 31.05
C ASP A 21 -21.53 -1.49 30.40
N GLY A 22 -22.44 -0.78 31.07
CA GLY A 22 -23.16 0.40 30.57
C GLY A 22 -22.31 1.65 30.36
N GLY A 23 -21.19 1.53 29.63
CA GLY A 23 -20.43 2.63 29.07
C GLY A 23 -20.94 3.01 27.68
N SER A 24 -20.91 4.29 27.37
CA SER A 24 -21.22 4.86 26.06
C SER A 24 -20.70 4.00 24.90
N TYR A 25 -21.58 3.65 23.96
CA TYR A 25 -21.20 3.07 22.68
C TYR A 25 -20.42 4.13 21.88
N SER A 26 -19.11 4.23 22.09
CA SER A 26 -18.25 4.82 21.07
C SER A 26 -18.20 3.81 19.93
N GLY A 27 -19.09 3.97 18.95
CA GLY A 27 -19.08 3.23 17.69
C GLY A 27 -17.86 3.60 16.85
N GLU A 28 -16.67 3.37 17.38
CA GLU A 28 -15.44 3.40 16.60
C GLU A 28 -15.44 2.14 15.73
N ILE A 29 -15.80 2.33 14.47
CA ILE A 29 -15.59 1.30 13.45
C ILE A 29 -14.11 1.35 13.09
N ASP A 30 -13.36 0.31 13.45
CA ASP A 30 -11.95 0.19 13.08
C ASP A 30 -11.83 -0.14 11.59
N HIS A 31 -11.72 0.91 10.78
CA HIS A 31 -11.48 0.82 9.34
C HIS A 31 -10.00 0.68 9.00
N THR A 32 -9.10 0.78 9.99
CA THR A 32 -7.66 0.90 9.77
C THR A 32 -7.08 -0.38 9.19
N GLY A 33 -7.47 -1.54 9.73
CA GLY A 33 -7.02 -2.84 9.24
C GLY A 33 -7.45 -3.11 7.79
N PHE A 34 -8.75 -2.92 7.51
CA PHE A 34 -9.28 -3.12 6.16
C PHE A 34 -8.63 -2.17 5.13
N LEU A 35 -8.43 -0.90 5.49
CA LEU A 35 -7.73 0.06 4.64
C LEU A 35 -6.27 -0.35 4.41
N SER A 36 -5.58 -0.79 5.47
CA SER A 36 -4.19 -1.27 5.38
C SER A 36 -4.06 -2.44 4.42
N ASP A 37 -4.97 -3.42 4.50
CA ASP A 37 -4.96 -4.59 3.61
C ASP A 37 -5.24 -4.19 2.15
N ASN A 38 -6.21 -3.29 1.94
CA ASN A 38 -6.57 -2.81 0.61
C ASN A 38 -5.41 -2.02 -0.02
N ILE A 39 -4.78 -1.11 0.73
CA ILE A 39 -3.61 -0.35 0.26
C ILE A 39 -2.41 -1.28 0.04
N GLY A 40 -2.19 -2.25 0.93
CA GLY A 40 -1.14 -3.25 0.79
C GLY A 40 -1.30 -4.04 -0.52
N SER A 41 -2.53 -4.39 -0.89
CA SER A 41 -2.82 -5.11 -2.14
C SER A 41 -2.55 -4.31 -3.42
N LEU A 42 -2.47 -2.98 -3.32
CA LEU A 42 -2.09 -2.13 -4.45
C LEU A 42 -0.58 -2.12 -4.68
N PHE A 43 0.22 -2.44 -3.67
CA PHE A 43 1.66 -2.45 -3.81
C PHE A 43 2.09 -3.60 -4.76
N LEU A 44 3.01 -3.32 -5.69
CA LEU A 44 3.37 -4.18 -6.83
C LEU A 44 2.22 -4.55 -7.80
N ASN A 45 1.01 -4.03 -7.60
CA ASN A 45 -0.04 -4.09 -8.61
C ASN A 45 0.23 -3.03 -9.69
N THR A 46 0.06 -3.40 -10.96
CA THR A 46 0.19 -2.49 -12.10
C THR A 46 -1.02 -1.56 -12.27
N ASP A 47 -2.15 -1.88 -11.64
CA ASP A 47 -3.36 -1.05 -11.68
C ASP A 47 -3.09 0.31 -11.04
N PHE A 48 -3.48 1.39 -11.72
CA PHE A 48 -3.28 2.77 -11.27
C PHE A 48 -1.80 3.19 -11.09
N SER A 49 -0.83 2.42 -11.59
CA SER A 49 0.57 2.85 -11.59
C SER A 49 0.74 4.16 -12.36
N ASP A 50 1.39 5.12 -11.73
CA ASP A 50 1.65 6.46 -12.25
C ASP A 50 3.17 6.73 -12.43
N VAL A 51 4.00 5.72 -12.13
CA VAL A 51 5.44 5.71 -12.40
C VAL A 51 5.95 4.32 -12.76
N VAL A 52 6.99 4.25 -13.58
CA VAL A 52 7.72 3.02 -13.90
C VAL A 52 9.20 3.21 -13.61
N PHE A 53 9.79 2.37 -12.77
CA PHE A 53 11.24 2.34 -12.58
C PHE A 53 11.89 1.36 -13.56
N VAL A 54 13.01 1.75 -14.17
CA VAL A 54 13.81 0.89 -15.03
C VAL A 54 15.13 0.62 -14.35
N VAL A 55 15.40 -0.65 -14.01
CA VAL A 55 16.59 -1.08 -13.28
C VAL A 55 17.22 -2.25 -14.02
N ASP A 56 18.49 -2.14 -14.41
CA ASP A 56 19.18 -3.10 -15.32
C ASP A 56 18.33 -3.50 -16.56
N GLY A 57 17.50 -2.59 -17.07
CA GLY A 57 16.58 -2.82 -18.19
C GLY A 57 15.26 -3.53 -17.85
N GLU A 58 15.04 -3.95 -16.60
CA GLU A 58 13.76 -4.47 -16.11
C GLU A 58 12.85 -3.33 -15.66
N LYS A 59 11.55 -3.42 -15.98
CA LYS A 59 10.54 -2.40 -15.66
C LYS A 59 9.74 -2.77 -14.42
N PHE A 60 9.56 -1.81 -13.52
CA PHE A 60 8.81 -1.94 -12.27
C PHE A 60 7.74 -0.84 -12.19
N PRO A 61 6.50 -1.13 -12.63
CA PRO A 61 5.36 -0.24 -12.40
C PRO A 61 5.11 -0.08 -10.89
N ALA A 62 4.85 1.15 -10.46
CA ALA A 62 4.61 1.47 -9.05
C ALA A 62 3.73 2.73 -8.90
N HIS A 63 3.41 3.06 -7.64
CA HIS A 63 2.59 4.22 -7.29
C HIS A 63 3.42 5.26 -6.55
N LYS A 64 3.51 6.47 -7.10
CA LYS A 64 4.30 7.58 -6.53
C LYS A 64 3.88 7.89 -5.11
N VAL A 65 2.57 7.93 -4.86
CA VAL A 65 2.01 8.26 -3.54
C VAL A 65 2.40 7.23 -2.46
N LEU A 66 2.38 5.94 -2.78
CA LEU A 66 2.70 4.89 -1.83
C LEU A 66 4.19 4.90 -1.48
N LEU A 67 5.06 5.02 -2.49
CA LEU A 67 6.50 5.08 -2.29
C LEU A 67 6.92 6.32 -1.48
N ALA A 68 6.37 7.50 -1.83
CA ALA A 68 6.68 8.74 -1.12
C ALA A 68 6.13 8.76 0.32
N ALA A 69 4.99 8.14 0.58
CA ALA A 69 4.45 8.02 1.93
C ALA A 69 5.31 7.11 2.83
N ARG A 70 5.99 6.12 2.24
CA ARG A 70 6.77 5.09 2.95
C ARG A 70 8.27 5.40 3.00
N SER A 71 8.76 6.32 2.17
CA SER A 71 10.18 6.62 2.06
C SER A 71 10.44 8.07 1.67
N GLU A 72 11.19 8.76 2.52
CA GLU A 72 11.70 10.11 2.27
C GLU A 72 12.57 10.21 1.02
N TYR A 73 13.32 9.14 0.73
CA TYR A 73 14.14 9.06 -0.49
C TYR A 73 13.27 9.10 -1.74
N PHE A 74 12.22 8.28 -1.81
CA PHE A 74 11.29 8.30 -2.94
C PHE A 74 10.47 9.58 -2.98
N ARG A 75 10.11 10.15 -1.82
CA ARG A 75 9.43 11.44 -1.77
C ARG A 75 10.27 12.54 -2.42
N ALA A 76 11.55 12.63 -2.08
CA ALA A 76 12.46 13.58 -2.69
C ALA A 76 12.69 13.28 -4.18
N MET A 77 12.83 12.01 -4.56
CA MET A 77 13.01 11.63 -5.98
C MET A 77 11.79 11.97 -6.84
N LEU A 78 10.59 11.68 -6.35
CA LEU A 78 9.34 11.76 -7.12
C LEU A 78 8.65 13.13 -7.05
N TYR A 79 8.93 13.92 -6.01
CA TYR A 79 8.28 15.22 -5.81
C TYR A 79 9.29 16.36 -5.60
N GLY A 80 10.60 16.09 -5.67
CA GLY A 80 11.66 17.10 -5.48
C GLY A 80 11.98 17.93 -6.71
N GLY A 81 11.23 17.80 -7.81
CA GLY A 81 11.41 18.61 -9.02
C GLY A 81 12.51 18.12 -9.97
N LEU A 82 12.85 16.83 -9.90
CA LEU A 82 13.69 16.16 -10.90
C LEU A 82 12.90 16.02 -12.21
N LYS A 83 13.54 16.14 -13.38
CA LYS A 83 12.83 16.02 -14.67
C LYS A 83 12.15 14.66 -14.82
N GLU A 84 12.79 13.63 -14.27
CA GLU A 84 12.35 12.25 -14.24
C GLU A 84 11.03 12.07 -13.48
N SER A 85 10.68 12.99 -12.56
CA SER A 85 9.39 12.90 -11.87
C SER A 85 8.19 13.22 -12.78
N ASP A 86 8.40 13.96 -13.86
CA ASP A 86 7.34 14.38 -14.79
C ASP A 86 7.19 13.42 -15.98
N GLU A 87 8.25 12.68 -16.33
CA GLU A 87 8.28 11.81 -17.51
C GLU A 87 7.67 10.41 -17.27
N GLY A 88 7.28 10.09 -16.04
CA GLY A 88 6.58 8.85 -15.70
C GLY A 88 7.44 7.58 -15.75
N GLU A 89 8.63 7.64 -16.34
CA GLU A 89 9.64 6.58 -16.36
C GLU A 89 10.95 7.10 -15.72
N ILE A 90 11.47 6.35 -14.75
CA ILE A 90 12.67 6.70 -13.97
C ILE A 90 13.71 5.60 -14.13
N VAL A 91 14.84 5.91 -14.75
CA VAL A 91 15.93 4.96 -14.95
C VAL A 91 16.90 5.03 -13.76
N LEU A 92 17.18 3.89 -13.13
CA LEU A 92 18.12 3.77 -12.02
C LEU A 92 19.36 2.99 -12.49
N GLU A 93 20.34 3.70 -13.06
CA GLU A 93 21.52 3.10 -13.71
C GLU A 93 22.49 2.39 -12.75
N GLU A 94 22.57 2.83 -11.49
CA GLU A 94 23.51 2.27 -10.49
C GLU A 94 22.81 1.38 -9.45
N THR A 95 21.63 0.86 -9.77
CA THR A 95 20.84 0.04 -8.85
C THR A 95 20.79 -1.40 -9.32
N ASN A 96 21.06 -2.34 -8.42
CA ASN A 96 20.91 -3.77 -8.71
C ASN A 96 19.43 -4.18 -8.66
N VAL A 97 18.94 -4.86 -9.71
CA VAL A 97 17.56 -5.38 -9.78
C VAL A 97 17.11 -6.18 -8.55
N PHE A 98 17.96 -7.07 -8.02
CA PHE A 98 17.60 -7.87 -6.85
C PHE A 98 17.46 -7.00 -5.60
N ALA A 99 18.38 -6.06 -5.40
CA ALA A 99 18.31 -5.12 -4.29
C ALA A 99 17.06 -4.24 -4.37
N PHE A 100 16.72 -3.74 -5.56
CA PHE A 100 15.53 -2.92 -5.77
C PHE A 100 14.24 -3.70 -5.48
N ARG A 101 14.16 -4.96 -5.93
CA ARG A 101 13.00 -5.83 -5.65
C ARG A 101 12.82 -6.10 -4.15
N ILE A 102 13.91 -6.30 -3.42
CA ILE A 102 13.88 -6.48 -1.97
C ILE A 102 13.39 -5.19 -1.30
N LEU A 103 13.88 -4.04 -1.76
CA LEU A 103 13.47 -2.73 -1.25
C LEU A 103 11.97 -2.47 -1.47
N LEU A 104 11.43 -2.77 -2.66
CA LEU A 104 10.00 -2.63 -2.93
C LEU A 104 9.17 -3.54 -2.01
N ARG A 105 9.56 -4.81 -1.83
CA ARG A 105 8.88 -5.72 -0.90
C ARG A 105 8.92 -5.26 0.55
N ALA A 106 10.03 -4.67 0.99
CA ALA A 106 10.11 -4.11 2.33
C ALA A 106 9.09 -2.98 2.55
N MET A 107 8.73 -2.26 1.48
CA MET A 107 7.73 -1.20 1.54
C MET A 107 6.29 -1.73 1.62
N GLU A 108 6.00 -2.90 1.03
CA GLU A 108 4.71 -3.63 1.18
C GLU A 108 4.40 -3.99 2.62
N GLY A 109 5.43 -4.14 3.46
CA GLY A 109 5.29 -4.62 4.83
C GLY A 109 5.35 -6.15 4.96
N GLU A 110 5.58 -6.89 3.87
CA GLU A 110 5.91 -8.32 3.95
C GLU A 110 7.35 -8.53 4.45
N VAL A 111 7.56 -8.43 5.76
CA VAL A 111 8.76 -9.00 6.37
C VAL A 111 8.51 -10.50 6.54
N LYS A 112 8.96 -11.32 5.58
CA LYS A 112 9.08 -12.76 5.82
C LYS A 112 10.12 -12.97 6.92
N SER A 113 9.67 -13.09 8.16
CA SER A 113 10.46 -13.62 9.27
C SER A 113 10.79 -15.08 8.93
N GLY A 114 11.93 -15.32 8.30
CA GLY A 114 12.30 -16.67 7.87
C GLY A 114 13.46 -16.71 6.90
N LEU A 115 14.55 -16.00 7.19
CA LEU A 115 15.85 -16.43 6.70
C LEU A 115 16.43 -17.40 7.76
N GLU A 116 15.92 -18.63 7.81
CA GLU A 116 16.68 -19.73 8.41
C GLU A 116 17.88 -19.96 7.51
N VAL A 117 18.97 -19.27 7.86
CA VAL A 117 20.31 -19.55 7.35
C VAL A 117 20.64 -20.97 7.80
N ASN A 118 20.51 -21.91 6.87
CA ASN A 118 20.90 -23.30 7.04
C ASN A 118 22.40 -23.34 7.40
N LYS A 119 22.68 -23.51 8.69
CA LYS A 119 24.04 -23.63 9.23
C LYS A 119 24.55 -25.00 8.82
N ARG A 120 25.60 -24.99 7.98
CA ARG A 120 26.43 -26.17 7.73
C ARG A 120 27.13 -26.62 9.01
#